data_AF-A0A7J5VXJ1-F1
#
_entry.id   AF-A0A7J5VXJ1-F1
#
_cell.length_a   1.000
_cell.length_b   1.000
_cell.length_c   1.000
_cell.angle_alpha   90.00
_cell.angle_beta   90.00
_cell.angle_gamma   90.00
#
_symmetry.space_group_name_H-M   'P 1'
#
loop_
_entity.id
_entity.type
_entity.pdbx_description
1 polymer ?
#
loop_
_entity_poly.entity_id
_entity_poly.type
_entity_poly.pdbx_seq_one_letter_code
_entity_poly.pdbx_strand_id
1 'polypeptide(L)'
;MKKENIIWFLLLVVIGFTMLFTTNCKKDDDKPDNPTIGKTTAIFNPVLDYGTVTDKDGNTYKTIVIGTQTWMAENLRTTKYRNGDSIPKITDSIVWSNLKTGAYCNCNNSNSVQMIATYGRLYN
;
A
#
# COMPACT_ATOMS: atom_id res chain seq x y z
N MET A 1 36.96 33.78 -40.46
CA MET A 1 37.14 33.29 -39.08
C MET A 1 36.08 33.74 -38.05
N LYS A 2 35.13 34.65 -38.34
CA LYS A 2 34.08 35.03 -37.36
C LYS A 2 32.69 34.39 -37.61
N LYS A 3 32.37 33.99 -38.85
CA LYS A 3 31.03 33.45 -39.19
C LYS A 3 30.85 31.98 -38.78
N GLU A 4 31.87 31.15 -38.90
CA GLU A 4 31.78 29.73 -38.51
C GLU A 4 31.62 29.54 -37.00
N ASN A 5 32.27 30.38 -36.20
CA ASN A 5 32.15 30.35 -34.74
C ASN A 5 30.75 30.79 -34.27
N ILE A 6 30.07 31.68 -35.00
CA ILE A 6 28.69 32.10 -34.71
C ILE A 6 27.69 30.98 -35.05
N ILE A 7 27.91 30.25 -36.14
CA ILE A 7 27.07 29.10 -36.53
C ILE A 7 27.19 27.98 -35.50
N TRP A 8 28.41 27.67 -35.04
CA TRP A 8 28.62 26.70 -33.97
C TRP A 8 28.03 27.15 -32.63
N PHE A 9 28.09 28.44 -32.32
CA PHE A 9 27.47 28.99 -31.11
C PHE A 9 25.94 28.91 -31.18
N LEU A 10 25.33 29.20 -32.34
CA LEU A 10 23.89 29.06 -32.54
C LEU A 10 23.44 27.59 -32.51
N LEU A 11 24.24 26.65 -33.02
CA LEU A 11 23.99 25.21 -32.89
C LEU A 11 24.01 24.75 -31.43
N LEU A 12 24.98 25.22 -30.63
CA LEU A 12 25.05 24.90 -29.20
C LEU A 12 23.90 25.49 -28.39
N VAL A 13 23.43 26.69 -28.74
CA VAL A 13 22.25 27.33 -28.10
C VAL A 13 20.96 26.59 -28.46
N VAL A 14 20.80 26.13 -29.71
CA VAL A 14 19.61 25.35 -30.14
C VAL A 14 19.58 23.97 -29.49
N ILE A 15 20.74 23.30 -29.34
CA ILE A 15 20.84 22.00 -28.62
C ILE A 15 20.60 22.18 -27.11
N GLY A 16 21.04 23.31 -26.52
CA GLY A 16 20.76 23.64 -25.12
C GLY A 16 19.28 23.97 -24.86
N PHE A 17 18.61 24.59 -25.83
CA PHE A 17 17.18 24.95 -25.72
C PHE A 17 16.25 23.75 -25.94
N THR A 18 16.66 22.74 -26.70
CA THR A 18 15.89 21.48 -26.87
C THR A 18 16.01 20.53 -25.67
N MET A 19 17.04 20.66 -24.84
CA MET A 19 17.17 19.89 -23.58
C MET A 19 16.30 20.39 -22.42
N LEU A 20 15.59 21.52 -22.58
CA LEU A 20 14.75 22.11 -21.53
C LEU A 20 13.27 21.67 -21.55
N PHE A 21 12.89 20.71 -22.40
CA PHE A 21 11.47 20.31 -22.56
C PHE A 21 11.12 18.87 -22.19
N THR A 22 11.95 18.13 -21.44
CA THR A 22 11.60 16.74 -21.06
C THR A 22 11.61 16.40 -19.57
N THR A 23 11.60 17.38 -18.66
CA THR A 23 11.13 17.13 -17.28
C THR A 23 9.61 17.17 -17.22
N ASN A 24 8.95 16.36 -18.05
CA ASN A 24 7.58 15.97 -17.76
C ASN A 24 7.67 14.90 -16.67
N CYS A 25 7.67 15.33 -15.41
CA CYS A 25 7.29 14.46 -14.31
C CYS A 25 5.88 13.98 -14.64
N LYS A 26 5.76 12.75 -15.14
CA LYS A 26 4.49 12.04 -15.02
C LYS A 26 4.19 12.08 -13.52
N LYS A 27 3.07 12.70 -13.17
CA LYS A 27 2.44 12.45 -11.88
C LYS A 27 2.26 10.94 -11.89
N ASP A 28 3.02 10.24 -11.05
CA ASP A 28 2.73 8.83 -10.80
C ASP A 28 1.26 8.82 -10.38
N ASP A 29 0.42 8.16 -11.17
CA ASP A 29 -0.94 7.86 -10.74
C ASP A 29 -0.78 7.27 -9.35
N ASP A 30 -1.46 7.84 -8.34
CA ASP A 30 -1.47 7.35 -6.95
C ASP A 30 -1.93 5.89 -7.00
N LYS A 31 -0.99 4.97 -7.26
CA LYS A 31 -1.20 3.57 -7.06
C LYS A 31 -1.41 3.49 -5.56
N PRO A 32 -2.57 3.01 -5.08
CA PRO A 32 -2.75 2.86 -3.65
C PRO A 32 -1.57 2.04 -3.13
N ASP A 33 -0.76 2.64 -2.25
CA ASP A 33 0.43 2.01 -1.66
C ASP A 33 0.09 0.64 -1.05
N ASN A 34 -1.19 0.44 -0.77
CA ASN A 34 -1.76 -0.80 -0.32
C ASN A 34 -2.64 -1.49 -1.40
N PRO A 35 -2.20 -2.63 -1.94
CA PRO A 35 -2.89 -3.36 -3.02
C PRO A 35 -4.25 -3.95 -2.61
N THR A 36 -4.59 -3.92 -1.31
CA THR A 36 -5.85 -4.42 -0.73
C THR A 36 -6.89 -3.34 -0.48
N ILE A 37 -6.59 -2.06 -0.72
CA ILE A 37 -7.58 -0.97 -0.55
C ILE A 37 -8.81 -1.23 -1.43
N GLY A 38 -9.98 -1.23 -0.80
CA GLY A 38 -11.27 -1.46 -1.47
C GLY A 38 -11.53 -2.91 -1.92
N LYS A 39 -10.62 -3.84 -1.64
CA LYS A 39 -10.82 -5.26 -1.93
C LYS A 39 -11.28 -5.95 -0.65
N THR A 40 -12.54 -6.35 -0.66
CA THR A 40 -13.12 -7.22 0.36
C THR A 40 -14.06 -8.18 -0.35
N THR A 41 -14.02 -9.45 0.02
CA THR A 41 -14.96 -10.45 -0.50
C THR A 41 -16.15 -10.63 0.43
N ALA A 42 -16.20 -9.90 1.54
CA ALA A 42 -17.33 -9.95 2.45
C ALA A 42 -18.58 -9.35 1.77
N ILE A 43 -19.69 -10.08 1.83
CA ILE A 43 -21.00 -9.59 1.40
C ILE A 43 -21.63 -8.92 2.62
N PHE A 44 -21.76 -7.60 2.58
CA PHE A 44 -22.37 -6.83 3.66
C PHE A 44 -23.88 -6.75 3.48
N ASN A 45 -24.63 -6.84 4.58
CA ASN A 45 -26.06 -6.59 4.55
C ASN A 45 -26.32 -5.11 4.18
N PRO A 46 -26.98 -4.81 3.05
CA PRO A 46 -27.16 -3.44 2.57
C PRO A 46 -28.10 -2.59 3.43
N VAL A 47 -28.85 -3.20 4.37
CA VAL A 47 -29.79 -2.50 5.26
C VAL A 47 -29.09 -1.98 6.52
N LEU A 48 -27.90 -2.49 6.84
CA LEU A 48 -27.15 -2.07 8.01
C LEU A 48 -26.27 -0.86 7.70
N ASP A 49 -26.10 0.01 8.70
CA ASP A 49 -25.17 1.12 8.63
C ASP A 49 -23.76 0.67 9.07
N TYR A 50 -22.75 1.07 8.30
CA TYR A 50 -21.36 0.71 8.56
C TYR A 50 -20.49 1.95 8.60
N GLY A 51 -19.71 2.05 9.67
CA GLY A 51 -18.59 2.99 9.76
C GLY A 51 -17.33 2.45 9.09
N THR A 52 -16.23 3.18 9.27
CA THR A 52 -14.91 2.74 8.84
C THR A 52 -13.84 3.04 9.90
N VAL A 53 -12.75 2.28 9.84
CA VAL A 53 -11.51 2.53 10.57
C VAL A 53 -10.32 2.30 9.64
N THR A 54 -9.27 3.08 9.79
CA THR A 54 -8.04 2.97 8.97
C THR A 54 -6.84 2.69 9.86
N ASP A 55 -6.02 1.70 9.48
CA ASP A 55 -4.78 1.37 10.20
C ASP A 55 -3.55 2.15 9.71
N LYS A 56 -2.37 1.83 10.26
CA LYS A 56 -1.09 2.49 9.97
C LYS A 56 -0.51 2.16 8.59
N ASP A 57 -1.05 1.17 7.90
CA ASP A 57 -0.72 0.86 6.50
C ASP A 57 -1.71 1.50 5.53
N GLY A 58 -2.69 2.26 6.03
CA GLY A 58 -3.77 2.80 5.21
C GLY A 58 -4.78 1.74 4.78
N ASN A 59 -4.83 0.56 5.42
CA ASN A 59 -5.95 -0.35 5.20
C ASN A 59 -7.20 0.27 5.84
N THR A 60 -8.24 0.48 5.04
CA THR A 60 -9.57 0.86 5.55
C THR A 60 -10.44 -0.38 5.70
N TYR A 61 -11.11 -0.50 6.84
CA TYR A 61 -12.00 -1.59 7.21
C TYR A 61 -13.38 -1.05 7.54
N LYS A 62 -14.43 -1.79 7.19
CA LYS A 62 -15.79 -1.53 7.68
C LYS A 62 -15.90 -1.87 9.15
N THR A 63 -16.69 -1.08 9.85
CA THR A 63 -17.06 -1.31 11.24
C THR A 63 -18.57 -1.29 11.40
N ILE A 64 -19.08 -1.93 12.43
CA ILE A 64 -20.50 -1.91 12.78
C ILE A 64 -20.68 -1.73 14.29
N VAL A 65 -21.73 -1.01 14.68
CA VAL A 65 -22.10 -0.86 16.09
C VAL A 65 -22.95 -2.05 16.51
N ILE A 66 -22.53 -2.76 17.56
CA ILE A 66 -23.29 -3.85 18.18
C ILE A 66 -23.39 -3.54 19.67
N GLY A 67 -24.60 -3.28 20.15
CA GLY A 67 -24.83 -2.74 21.49
C GLY A 67 -24.23 -1.33 21.60
N THR A 68 -23.33 -1.14 22.55
CA THR A 68 -22.63 0.15 22.78
C THR A 68 -21.21 0.18 22.21
N GLN A 69 -20.76 -0.89 21.56
CA GLN A 69 -19.39 -1.04 21.09
C GLN A 69 -19.32 -1.04 19.56
N THR A 70 -18.24 -0.48 19.03
CA THR A 70 -17.91 -0.55 17.60
C THR A 70 -16.99 -1.74 17.34
N TRP A 71 -17.41 -2.64 16.47
CA TRP A 71 -16.67 -3.84 16.07
C TRP A 71 -16.18 -3.72 14.64
N MET A 72 -15.04 -4.34 14.33
CA MET A 72 -14.64 -4.54 12.93
C MET A 72 -15.57 -5.54 12.26
N ALA A 73 -15.99 -5.24 11.03
CA ALA A 73 -16.79 -6.14 10.18
C ALA A 73 -15.93 -6.89 9.15
N GLU A 74 -14.60 -6.77 9.25
CA GLU A 74 -13.62 -7.35 8.34
C GLU A 74 -12.40 -7.88 9.11
N ASN A 75 -11.67 -8.82 8.51
CA ASN A 75 -10.44 -9.36 9.07
C ASN A 75 -9.29 -8.35 9.00
N LEU A 76 -8.48 -8.29 10.07
CA LEU A 76 -7.31 -7.42 10.17
C LEU A 76 -6.22 -7.85 9.16
N ARG A 77 -5.57 -6.87 8.54
CA ARG A 77 -4.47 -7.10 7.59
C ARG A 77 -3.35 -6.05 7.72
N THR A 78 -3.08 -5.51 8.91
CA THR A 78 -1.93 -4.62 9.11
C THR A 78 -0.59 -5.36 9.08
N THR A 79 0.46 -4.67 8.65
CA THR A 79 1.87 -5.04 8.68
C THR A 79 2.70 -4.12 9.59
N LYS A 80 2.04 -3.22 10.33
CA LYS A 80 2.69 -2.27 11.25
C LYS A 80 2.03 -2.28 12.62
N TYR A 81 2.83 -2.13 13.65
CA TYR A 81 2.38 -1.83 15.00
C TYR A 81 1.82 -0.41 15.08
N ARG A 82 1.10 -0.11 16.18
CA ARG A 82 0.51 1.23 16.40
C ARG A 82 1.54 2.37 16.42
N ASN A 83 2.76 2.08 16.85
CA ASN A 83 3.86 3.03 16.89
C ASN A 83 4.51 3.24 15.51
N GLY A 84 4.13 2.46 14.49
CA GLY A 84 4.64 2.54 13.13
C GLY A 84 5.70 1.49 12.79
N ASP A 85 6.22 0.76 13.76
CA ASP A 85 7.23 -0.27 13.54
C ASP A 85 6.65 -1.41 12.70
N SER A 86 7.46 -1.97 11.80
CA SER A 86 7.03 -3.12 10.98
C SER A 86 6.88 -4.37 11.84
N ILE A 87 5.79 -5.11 11.60
CA ILE A 87 5.62 -6.46 12.11
C ILE A 87 6.38 -7.40 11.15
N PRO A 88 7.29 -8.26 11.63
CA PRO A 88 8.04 -9.16 10.75
C PRO A 88 7.13 -10.20 10.09
N LYS A 89 7.33 -10.42 8.78
CA LYS A 89 6.66 -11.52 8.04
C LYS A 89 7.43 -12.82 8.22
N ILE A 90 6.85 -13.80 8.90
CA ILE A 90 7.49 -15.10 9.18
C ILE A 90 6.63 -16.22 8.61
N THR A 91 7.17 -17.02 7.68
CA THR A 91 6.44 -18.14 7.05
C THR A 91 6.98 -19.52 7.45
N ASP A 92 8.13 -19.56 8.13
CA ASP A 92 8.73 -20.78 8.65
C ASP A 92 8.10 -21.16 10.00
N SER A 93 7.62 -22.40 10.11
CA SER A 93 6.87 -22.87 11.29
C SER A 93 7.76 -23.07 12.52
N ILE A 94 9.04 -23.40 12.33
CA ILE A 94 9.99 -23.58 13.42
C ILE A 94 10.35 -22.20 13.99
N VAL A 95 10.62 -21.21 13.13
CA VAL A 95 10.86 -19.83 13.57
C VAL A 95 9.61 -19.26 14.26
N TRP A 96 8.41 -19.47 13.69
CA TRP A 96 7.14 -18.98 14.25
C TRP A 96 6.89 -19.51 15.66
N SER A 97 7.04 -20.82 15.88
CA SER A 97 6.76 -21.45 17.18
C SER A 97 7.73 -21.05 18.30
N ASN A 98 8.94 -20.61 17.94
CA ASN A 98 9.95 -20.17 18.91
C ASN A 98 9.94 -18.65 19.16
N LEU A 99 9.20 -17.87 18.37
CA LEU A 99 9.19 -16.42 18.45
C LEU A 99 8.58 -15.94 19.78
N LYS A 100 9.22 -14.94 20.40
CA LYS A 100 8.70 -14.23 21.60
C LYS A 100 8.20 -12.82 21.31
N THR A 101 8.41 -12.35 20.09
CA THR A 101 7.90 -11.08 19.57
C THR A 101 6.74 -11.36 18.61
N GLY A 102 5.93 -10.33 18.33
CA GLY A 102 4.88 -10.47 17.33
C GLY A 102 5.45 -10.56 15.91
N ALA A 103 4.78 -11.35 15.09
CA ALA A 103 4.99 -11.56 13.67
C ALA A 103 3.64 -11.68 12.96
N TYR A 104 3.67 -11.63 11.63
CA TYR A 104 2.51 -11.94 10.82
C TYR A 104 2.84 -12.91 9.68
N CYS A 105 1.82 -13.62 9.20
CA CYS A 105 1.89 -14.34 7.93
C CYS A 105 0.55 -14.26 7.19
N ASN A 106 0.55 -14.64 5.92
CA ASN A 106 -0.69 -14.76 5.15
C ASN A 106 -1.21 -16.18 5.27
N CYS A 107 -2.53 -16.38 5.26
CA CYS A 107 -3.13 -17.71 5.21
C CYS A 107 -2.54 -18.53 4.04
N ASN A 108 -2.13 -19.77 4.33
CA ASN A 108 -1.42 -20.66 3.40
C ASN A 108 -0.16 -20.04 2.76
N ASN A 109 0.48 -19.08 3.42
CA ASN A 109 1.60 -18.31 2.89
C ASN A 109 1.32 -17.67 1.50
N SER A 110 0.05 -17.47 1.16
CA SER A 110 -0.38 -16.95 -0.14
C SER A 110 0.01 -15.49 -0.31
N ASN A 111 0.46 -15.11 -1.50
CA ASN A 111 0.65 -13.69 -1.87
C ASN A 111 -0.55 -13.14 -2.66
N SER A 112 -1.65 -13.91 -2.77
CA SER A 112 -2.88 -13.45 -3.43
C SER A 112 -3.50 -12.31 -2.65
N VAL A 113 -3.57 -11.13 -3.28
CA VAL A 113 -4.23 -9.94 -2.72
C VAL A 113 -5.69 -10.22 -2.37
N GLN A 114 -6.39 -11.03 -3.18
CA GLN A 114 -7.77 -11.41 -2.91
C GLN A 114 -7.87 -12.28 -1.65
N MET A 115 -6.99 -13.28 -1.49
CA MET A 115 -6.99 -14.12 -0.28
C MET A 115 -6.64 -13.31 0.97
N ILE A 116 -5.70 -12.37 0.89
CA ILE A 116 -5.34 -11.49 2.00
C ILE A 116 -6.53 -10.57 2.36
N ALA A 117 -7.27 -10.07 1.37
CA ALA A 117 -8.48 -9.29 1.58
C ALA A 117 -9.61 -10.11 2.24
N THR A 118 -9.82 -11.35 1.79
CA THR A 118 -10.85 -12.26 2.32
C THR A 118 -10.55 -12.71 3.75
N TYR A 119 -9.36 -13.28 3.95
CA TYR A 119 -9.01 -14.02 5.16
C TYR A 119 -8.20 -13.18 6.16
N GLY A 120 -7.75 -11.99 5.76
CA GLY A 120 -6.83 -11.18 6.56
C GLY A 120 -5.44 -11.81 6.66
N ARG A 121 -4.77 -11.53 7.77
CA ARG A 121 -3.46 -12.06 8.13
C ARG A 121 -3.53 -12.76 9.49
N LEU A 122 -2.59 -13.68 9.71
CA LEU A 122 -2.41 -14.37 10.98
C LEU A 122 -1.32 -13.65 11.79
N TYR A 123 -1.47 -13.64 13.11
CA TYR A 123 -0.60 -12.97 14.06
C TYR A 123 -0.36 -13.87 15.28
N ASN A 124 0.77 -13.71 15.99
CA ASN A 124 1.09 -14.41 17.24
C ASN A 124 1.32 -13.47 18.41
#